data_AF-A0A953Q2X2-F1
#
_entry.id   AF-A0A953Q2X2-F1
#
_cell.length_a   1.000
_cell.length_b   1.000
_cell.length_c   1.000
_cell.angle_alpha   90.00
_cell.angle_beta   90.00
_cell.angle_gamma   90.00
#
_symmetry.space_group_name_H-M   'P 1'
#
loop_
_entity.id
_entity.type
_entity.pdbx_description
1 polymer ?
#
loop_
_entity_poly.entity_id
_entity_poly.type
_entity_poly.pdbx_seq_one_letter_code
_entity_poly.pdbx_strand_id
1 'polypeptide(L)'
;MKQSREISRKKTKPIDWVAVGRRIRELRGFYVTQEEFAKRIGVSQSHLSSMEHGEAEIGAEILLAVSREFGKSLEWLLTGEDRD
;
A
#
# COMPACT_ATOMS: atom_id res chain seq x y z
N MET A 1 -44.45 -8.32 6.48
CA MET A 1 -43.12 -8.69 7.02
C MET A 1 -42.32 -9.40 5.94
N LYS A 2 -41.31 -8.73 5.35
CA LYS A 2 -40.27 -9.40 4.57
C LYS A 2 -38.96 -9.01 5.24
N GLN A 3 -38.24 -10.01 5.74
CA GLN A 3 -36.95 -9.84 6.42
C GLN A 3 -36.01 -9.05 5.51
N SER A 4 -35.76 -7.79 5.89
CA SER A 4 -34.58 -7.07 5.45
C SER A 4 -33.40 -7.85 5.98
N ARG A 5 -32.72 -8.62 5.11
CA ARG A 5 -31.45 -9.24 5.46
C ARG A 5 -30.52 -8.11 5.90
N GLU A 6 -30.29 -7.98 7.20
CA GLU A 6 -29.13 -7.28 7.72
C GLU A 6 -27.91 -7.94 7.07
N ILE A 7 -27.41 -7.32 6.00
CA ILE A 7 -26.02 -7.51 5.61
C ILE A 7 -25.25 -6.87 6.75
N SER A 8 -24.98 -7.65 7.79
CA SER A 8 -24.03 -7.29 8.84
C SER A 8 -22.75 -6.93 8.11
N ARG A 9 -22.49 -5.63 7.94
CA ARG A 9 -21.23 -5.11 7.46
C ARG A 9 -20.21 -5.60 8.47
N LYS A 10 -19.58 -6.76 8.21
CA LYS A 10 -18.39 -7.18 8.95
C LYS A 10 -17.45 -5.99 8.88
N LYS A 11 -17.18 -5.36 10.03
CA LYS A 11 -16.23 -4.26 10.11
C LYS A 11 -14.92 -4.78 9.53
N THR A 12 -14.53 -4.27 8.37
CA THR A 12 -13.25 -4.59 7.75
C THR A 12 -12.16 -4.15 8.71
N LYS A 13 -11.18 -5.02 8.96
CA LYS A 13 -10.02 -4.63 9.77
C LYS A 13 -9.35 -3.41 9.11
N PRO A 14 -8.86 -2.44 9.90
CA PRO A 14 -8.10 -1.33 9.34
C PRO A 14 -6.85 -1.85 8.63
N ILE A 15 -6.41 -1.14 7.60
CA ILE A 15 -5.15 -1.45 6.90
C ILE A 15 -3.99 -1.22 7.87
N ASP A 16 -3.05 -2.17 7.91
CA ASP A 16 -1.79 -2.00 8.64
C ASP A 16 -0.80 -1.21 7.78
N TRP A 17 -0.84 0.12 7.90
CA TRP A 17 0.03 1.02 7.13
C TRP A 17 1.51 0.84 7.45
N VAL A 18 1.87 0.36 8.64
CA VAL A 18 3.26 0.03 8.97
C VAL A 18 3.73 -1.18 8.14
N ALA A 19 2.89 -2.20 8.00
CA ALA A 19 3.18 -3.33 7.12
C ALA A 19 3.22 -2.95 5.63
N VAL A 20 2.32 -2.07 5.18
CA VAL A 20 2.35 -1.52 3.80
C VAL A 20 3.66 -0.77 3.56
N GLY A 21 4.05 0.13 4.46
CA GLY A 21 5.29 0.90 4.39
C GLY A 21 6.54 0.03 4.30
N ARG A 22 6.62 -1.03 5.11
CA ARG A 22 7.73 -2.00 5.05
C ARG A 22 7.84 -2.66 3.68
N ARG A 23 6.74 -3.09 3.06
CA ARG A 23 6.76 -3.69 1.71
C ARG A 23 7.19 -2.70 0.64
N ILE A 24 6.76 -1.45 0.73
CA ILE A 24 7.22 -0.39 -0.19
C ILE A 24 8.73 -0.18 -0.06
N ARG A 25 9.25 -0.16 1.17
CA ARG A 25 10.68 -0.08 1.45
C ARG A 25 11.45 -1.29 0.91
N GLU A 26 10.89 -2.48 1.05
CA GLU A 26 11.45 -3.73 0.51
C GLU A 26 11.53 -3.69 -1.02
N LEU A 27 10.47 -3.22 -1.68
CA LEU A 27 10.45 -3.05 -3.14
C LEU A 27 11.48 -2.03 -3.63
N ARG A 28 11.65 -0.90 -2.92
CA ARG A 28 12.72 0.05 -3.24
C ARG A 28 14.11 -0.60 -3.13
N GLY A 29 14.30 -1.46 -2.14
CA GLY A 29 15.58 -2.10 -1.85
C GLY A 29 16.64 -1.14 -1.30
N PHE A 30 17.91 -1.55 -1.40
CA PHE A 30 19.05 -0.81 -0.83
C PHE A 30 19.82 0.04 -1.85
N TYR A 31 19.66 -0.23 -3.15
CA TYR A 31 20.44 0.42 -4.21
C TYR A 31 19.76 1.66 -4.79
N VAL A 32 18.47 1.87 -4.50
CA VAL A 32 17.71 3.03 -4.97
C VAL A 32 17.42 3.94 -3.78
N THR A 33 17.75 5.22 -3.91
CA THR A 33 17.46 6.23 -2.90
C THR A 33 15.95 6.50 -2.81
N GLN A 34 15.48 7.05 -1.69
CA GLN A 34 14.08 7.47 -1.57
C GLN A 34 13.75 8.57 -2.59
N GLU A 35 14.68 9.50 -2.87
CA GLU A 35 14.48 10.56 -3.86
C GLU A 35 14.25 9.99 -5.28
N GLU A 36 15.06 9.02 -5.70
CA GLU A 36 14.89 8.37 -7.01
C GLU A 36 13.60 7.56 -7.08
N PHE A 37 13.27 6.83 -6.03
CA PHE A 37 12.06 6.02 -6.02
C PHE A 37 10.79 6.87 -5.98
N ALA A 38 10.79 7.94 -5.18
CA ALA A 38 9.68 8.89 -5.10
C ALA A 38 9.34 9.49 -6.48
N LYS A 39 10.37 9.81 -7.28
CA LYS A 39 10.19 10.26 -8.68
C LYS A 39 9.49 9.23 -9.56
N ARG A 40 9.83 7.95 -9.43
CA ARG A 40 9.22 6.87 -10.23
C ARG A 40 7.74 6.69 -9.94
N ILE A 41 7.34 6.85 -8.68
CA ILE A 41 5.94 6.67 -8.24
C ILE A 41 5.17 8.00 -8.12
N GLY A 42 5.78 9.12 -8.50
CA GLY A 42 5.12 10.43 -8.61
C GLY A 42 4.82 11.13 -7.27
N VAL A 43 5.67 10.96 -6.24
CA VAL A 43 5.50 11.59 -4.93
C VAL A 43 6.74 12.40 -4.52
N SER A 44 6.65 13.19 -3.44
CA SER A 44 7.83 13.78 -2.82
C SER A 44 8.62 12.74 -2.03
N GLN A 45 9.93 12.94 -1.88
CA GLN A 45 10.78 12.09 -1.04
C GLN A 45 10.30 12.08 0.42
N SER A 46 9.85 13.21 0.95
CA SER A 46 9.30 13.30 2.31
C SER A 46 8.06 12.45 2.48
N HIS A 47 7.15 12.46 1.51
CA HIS A 47 5.95 11.64 1.53
C HIS A 47 6.31 10.16 1.46
N LEU A 48 7.23 9.77 0.57
CA LEU A 48 7.75 8.40 0.53
C LEU A 48 8.37 7.98 1.87
N SER A 49 9.13 8.86 2.52
CA SER A 49 9.67 8.57 3.85
C SER A 49 8.56 8.28 4.85
N SER A 50 7.53 9.13 4.96
CA SER A 50 6.40 8.87 5.86
C SER A 50 5.66 7.58 5.52
N MET A 51 5.48 7.26 4.23
CA MET A 51 4.90 5.99 3.80
C MET A 51 5.75 4.79 4.23
N GLU A 52 7.06 4.80 4.03
CA GLU A 52 7.95 3.69 4.40
C GLU A 52 8.00 3.44 5.92
N HIS A 53 7.76 4.47 6.74
CA HIS A 53 7.66 4.36 8.19
C HIS A 53 6.24 4.03 8.69
N GLY A 54 5.24 3.98 7.80
CA GLY A 54 3.84 3.74 8.15
C GLY A 54 3.16 4.92 8.85
N GLU A 55 3.71 6.12 8.71
CA GLU A 55 3.21 7.36 9.32
C GLU A 55 2.13 8.04 8.48
N ALA A 56 1.90 7.55 7.25
CA ALA A 56 0.91 8.07 6.32
C ALA A 56 0.07 6.94 5.72
N GLU A 57 -1.23 7.20 5.56
CA GLU A 57 -2.08 6.38 4.70
C GLU A 57 -1.70 6.59 3.23
N ILE A 58 -1.76 5.52 2.43
CA ILE A 58 -1.31 5.57 1.04
C ILE A 58 -2.52 5.54 0.11
N GLY A 59 -2.62 6.58 -0.72
CA GLY A 59 -3.69 6.70 -1.72
C GLY A 59 -3.61 5.61 -2.79
N ALA A 60 -4.78 5.23 -3.32
CA ALA A 60 -4.91 4.18 -4.34
C ALA A 60 -4.06 4.44 -5.59
N GLU A 61 -3.89 5.69 -6.02
CA GLU A 61 -3.06 6.05 -7.18
C GLU A 61 -1.59 5.71 -6.96
N ILE A 62 -1.05 5.95 -5.76
CA ILE A 62 0.33 5.63 -5.40
C ILE A 62 0.50 4.11 -5.30
N LEU A 63 -0.43 3.41 -4.64
CA LEU A 63 -0.41 1.95 -4.58
C LEU A 63 -0.45 1.32 -5.98
N LEU A 64 -1.24 1.88 -6.90
CA LEU A 64 -1.29 1.44 -8.28
C LEU A 64 0.01 1.73 -9.05
N ALA A 65 0.66 2.87 -8.80
CA ALA A 65 1.97 3.18 -9.37
C ALA A 65 3.03 2.18 -8.92
N VAL A 66 3.09 1.88 -7.61
CA VAL A 66 3.99 0.85 -7.05
C VAL A 66 3.67 -0.53 -7.65
N SER A 67 2.40 -0.89 -7.73
CA SER A 67 1.96 -2.15 -8.35
C SER A 67 2.49 -2.33 -9.78
N ARG A 68 2.41 -1.28 -10.59
CA ARG A 68 2.88 -1.30 -11.99
C ARG A 68 4.40 -1.33 -12.12
N GLU A 69 5.13 -0.59 -11.27
CA GLU A 69 6.60 -0.55 -11.27
C GLU A 69 7.20 -1.94 -10.96
N PHE A 70 6.61 -2.68 -10.01
CA PHE A 70 7.19 -3.95 -9.52
C PHE A 70 6.41 -5.21 -9.88
N GLY A 71 5.30 -5.08 -10.62
CA GLY A 71 4.44 -6.23 -10.98
C GLY A 71 3.79 -6.92 -9.78
N LYS A 72 3.58 -6.19 -8.67
CA LYS A 72 2.93 -6.71 -7.45
C LYS A 72 1.45 -6.37 -7.44
N SER A 73 0.62 -7.27 -6.92
CA SER A 73 -0.82 -7.02 -6.80
C SER A 73 -1.12 -6.01 -5.70
N LEU A 74 -2.26 -5.31 -5.81
CA LEU A 74 -2.73 -4.43 -4.72
C LEU A 74 -3.03 -5.22 -3.44
N GLU A 75 -3.49 -6.48 -3.57
CA GLU A 75 -3.67 -7.40 -2.44
C GLU A 75 -2.33 -7.61 -1.73
N TRP A 76 -1.29 -8.03 -2.45
CA TRP A 76 0.03 -8.22 -1.88
C TRP A 76 0.60 -6.93 -1.28
N LEU A 77 0.29 -5.75 -1.83
CA LEU A 77 0.71 -4.46 -1.27
C LEU A 77 -0.06 -4.03 -0.02
N LEU A 78 -1.29 -4.50 0.17
CA LEU A 78 -2.16 -4.14 1.30
C LEU A 78 -2.14 -5.18 2.42
N THR A 79 -2.08 -6.48 2.09
CA THR A 79 -2.17 -7.58 3.06
C THR A 79 -0.90 -8.43 3.17
N GLY A 80 -0.12 -8.53 2.11
CA GLY A 80 1.13 -9.31 2.06
C GLY A 80 0.88 -10.75 1.62
N GLU A 81 -0.38 -11.05 1.28
CA GLU A 81 -0.81 -12.32 0.75
C GLU A 81 -0.65 -12.28 -0.78
N ASP A 82 0.18 -13.18 -1.33
CA ASP A 82 0.13 -13.49 -2.76
C ASP A 82 -1.07 -14.42 -3.01
N ARG A 83 -1.77 -14.21 -4.13
CA ARG A 83 -2.72 -15.20 -4.62
C ARG A 83 -1.94 -16.17 -5.50
N ASP A 84 -1.76 -17.40 -5.04
CA ASP A 84 -1.39 -18.53 -5.90
C ASP A 84 -2.39 -18.69 -7.05
#